data_AF-A0A497EMJ6-F1
#
_entry.id   AF-A0A497EMJ6-F1
#
_cell.length_a   1.000
_cell.length_b   1.000
_cell.length_c   1.000
_cell.angle_alpha   90.00
_cell.angle_beta   90.00
_cell.angle_gamma   90.00
#
_symmetry.space_group_name_H-M   'P 1'
#
loop_
_entity.id
_entity.type
_entity.pdbx_description
1 polymer ?
#
loop_
_entity_poly.entity_id
_entity_poly.type
_entity_poly.pdbx_seq_one_letter_code
_entity_poly.pdbx_strand_id
1 'polypeptide(L)'
;MVLLLSKVYDAYRRGILPEDVLNDVLNNVVRAEECLAKVEEACGFSYPLTVVEPVLKILFFKESLSTAPVYAYTSPYYFGDRIRLSVVLSAPLLLYASDQLLIACLAHELLHYVHLTIAFHKMRVEQLQGRDVESLEGFLSFEESSRADAKKVFRNADWLVSLVKDLFSPVLDDPKLNEKTMKYWVERGLPTVKVSPSEHVARIPLADLNKLILDYKVVKMFS
;
A
#
# COMPACT_ATOMS: atom_id res chain seq x y z
N MET A 1 -0.54 11.93 -14.45
CA MET A 1 -0.15 10.81 -13.57
C MET A 1 -1.06 9.65 -13.90
N VAL A 2 -0.60 8.40 -13.90
CA VAL A 2 -1.41 7.26 -14.34
C VAL A 2 -1.26 6.11 -13.35
N LEU A 3 -2.37 5.66 -12.76
CA LEU A 3 -2.43 4.40 -12.02
C LEU A 3 -2.11 3.23 -12.96
N LEU A 4 -1.23 2.33 -12.53
CA LEU A 4 -0.89 1.16 -13.35
C LEU A 4 -1.94 0.06 -13.16
N LEU A 5 -2.71 -0.20 -14.22
CA LEU A 5 -3.81 -1.16 -14.23
C LEU A 5 -3.47 -2.48 -14.93
N SER A 6 -2.21 -2.72 -15.30
CA SER A 6 -1.81 -3.92 -16.06
C SER A 6 -2.28 -5.22 -15.39
N LYS A 7 -2.16 -5.31 -14.06
CA LYS A 7 -2.62 -6.47 -13.30
C LYS A 7 -4.15 -6.65 -13.34
N VAL A 8 -4.91 -5.56 -13.34
CA VAL A 8 -6.38 -5.59 -13.46
C VAL A 8 -6.78 -6.09 -14.84
N TYR A 9 -6.17 -5.54 -15.90
CA TYR A 9 -6.41 -6.00 -17.27
C TYR A 9 -6.00 -7.46 -17.48
N ASP A 10 -4.88 -7.90 -16.90
CA ASP A 10 -4.43 -9.29 -16.96
C ASP A 10 -5.42 -10.24 -16.29
N ALA A 11 -5.96 -9.88 -15.12
CA ALA A 11 -6.96 -10.70 -14.44
C ALA A 11 -8.27 -10.78 -15.23
N TYR A 12 -8.72 -9.67 -15.84
CA TYR A 12 -9.87 -9.68 -16.73
C TYR A 12 -9.65 -10.58 -17.95
N ARG A 13 -8.52 -10.42 -18.67
CA ARG A 13 -8.18 -11.23 -19.84
C ARG A 13 -8.09 -12.74 -19.54
N ARG A 14 -7.73 -13.09 -18.30
CA ARG A 14 -7.67 -14.48 -17.83
C ARG A 14 -9.02 -15.03 -17.34
N GLY A 15 -10.10 -14.24 -17.40
CA GLY A 15 -11.42 -14.62 -16.89
C GLY A 15 -11.51 -14.70 -15.37
N ILE A 16 -10.52 -14.13 -14.65
CA ILE A 16 -10.47 -14.12 -13.18
C ILE A 16 -11.29 -12.95 -12.63
N LEU A 17 -11.25 -11.80 -13.31
CA LEU A 17 -12.00 -10.61 -12.92
C LEU A 17 -13.20 -10.42 -13.87
N PRO A 18 -14.44 -10.33 -13.37
CA PRO A 18 -15.61 -10.04 -14.20
C PRO A 18 -15.57 -8.66 -14.88
N GLU A 19 -16.29 -8.51 -15.99
CA GLU A 19 -16.33 -7.26 -16.77
C GLU A 19 -16.96 -6.08 -16.00
N ASP A 20 -18.01 -6.32 -15.23
CA ASP A 20 -18.64 -5.31 -14.38
C ASP A 20 -17.64 -4.76 -13.36
N VAL A 21 -16.86 -5.64 -12.73
CA VAL A 21 -15.82 -5.24 -11.77
C VAL A 21 -14.68 -4.49 -12.45
N LEU A 22 -14.26 -4.89 -13.65
CA LEU A 22 -13.30 -4.12 -14.44
C LEU A 22 -13.83 -2.70 -14.69
N ASN A 23 -15.06 -2.57 -15.19
CA ASN A 23 -15.66 -1.28 -15.50
C ASN A 23 -15.78 -0.40 -14.25
N ASP A 24 -16.19 -0.97 -13.11
CA ASP A 24 -16.22 -0.26 -11.84
C ASP A 24 -14.83 0.24 -11.44
N VAL A 25 -13.77 -0.56 -11.61
CA VAL A 25 -12.39 -0.13 -11.33
C VAL A 25 -12.00 1.04 -12.24
N LEU A 26 -12.27 0.94 -13.55
CA LEU A 26 -11.94 1.99 -14.52
C LEU A 26 -12.67 3.30 -14.22
N ASN A 27 -13.94 3.23 -13.82
CA ASN A 27 -14.75 4.39 -13.46
C ASN A 27 -14.23 5.12 -12.21
N ASN A 28 -13.43 4.46 -11.38
CA ASN A 28 -12.87 5.04 -10.16
C ASN A 28 -11.42 5.52 -10.30
N VAL A 29 -10.78 5.34 -11.47
CA VAL A 29 -9.39 5.75 -11.71
C VAL A 29 -9.21 7.25 -11.50
N VAL A 30 -10.06 8.07 -12.13
CA VAL A 30 -9.97 9.53 -12.03
C VAL A 30 -10.10 9.99 -10.58
N ARG A 31 -11.09 9.44 -9.84
CA ARG A 31 -11.28 9.74 -8.41
C ARG A 31 -10.04 9.44 -7.58
N ALA A 32 -9.38 8.31 -7.85
CA ALA A 32 -8.16 7.94 -7.15
C ALA A 32 -6.96 8.81 -7.53
N GLU A 33 -6.83 9.19 -8.79
CA GLU A 33 -5.80 10.14 -9.24
C GLU A 33 -5.96 11.52 -8.59
N GLU A 34 -7.21 11.99 -8.41
CA GLU A 34 -7.51 13.22 -7.67
C GLU A 34 -7.16 13.11 -6.18
N CYS A 35 -7.45 11.96 -5.54
CA CYS A 35 -7.06 11.72 -4.15
C CYS A 35 -5.53 11.67 -3.99
N LEU A 36 -4.84 11.05 -4.95
CA LEU A 36 -3.39 10.96 -4.97
C LEU A 36 -2.76 12.35 -5.16
N ALA A 37 -3.28 13.16 -6.07
CA ALA A 37 -2.80 14.52 -6.31
C ALA A 37 -2.83 15.39 -5.03
N LYS A 38 -3.87 15.23 -4.19
CA LYS A 38 -3.93 15.91 -2.87
C LYS A 38 -2.79 15.50 -1.94
N VAL A 39 -2.37 14.23 -1.99
CA VAL A 39 -1.24 13.73 -1.19
C VAL A 39 0.10 14.22 -1.76
N GLU A 40 0.26 14.28 -3.09
CA GLU A 40 1.44 14.87 -3.74
C GLU A 40 1.62 16.34 -3.37
N GLU A 41 0.54 17.11 -3.43
CA GLU A 41 0.55 18.52 -3.04
C GLU A 41 1.01 18.68 -1.59
N ALA A 42 0.53 17.82 -0.69
CA ALA A 42 0.87 17.84 0.73
C ALA A 42 2.35 17.47 1.02
N CYS A 43 2.96 16.58 0.23
CA CYS A 43 4.33 16.11 0.45
C CYS A 43 5.39 16.87 -0.36
N GLY A 44 5.00 17.59 -1.43
CA GLY A 44 5.89 18.43 -2.24
C GLY A 44 6.80 17.66 -3.20
N PHE A 45 6.56 16.37 -3.42
CA PHE A 45 7.23 15.54 -4.42
C PHE A 45 6.25 14.61 -5.13
N SER A 46 6.66 14.06 -6.27
CA SER A 46 5.81 13.14 -7.02
C SER A 46 5.60 11.86 -6.24
N TYR A 47 4.36 11.41 -6.17
CA TYR A 47 4.01 10.16 -5.51
C TYR A 47 4.68 8.99 -6.23
N PRO A 48 5.05 7.92 -5.50
CA PRO A 48 5.59 6.72 -6.12
C PRO A 48 4.69 6.11 -7.18
N LEU A 49 5.28 5.26 -8.01
CA LEU A 49 4.54 4.37 -8.90
C LEU A 49 3.42 3.70 -8.11
N THR A 50 2.18 3.87 -8.58
CA THR A 50 1.00 3.29 -7.92
C THR A 50 0.38 2.23 -8.81
N VAL A 51 0.18 1.05 -8.27
CA VAL A 51 -0.32 -0.14 -8.98
C VAL A 51 -1.65 -0.56 -8.38
N VAL A 52 -2.64 -0.85 -9.20
CA VAL A 52 -3.89 -1.44 -8.73
C VAL A 52 -3.84 -2.95 -8.91
N GLU A 53 -4.08 -3.68 -7.83
CA GLU A 53 -4.19 -5.13 -7.84
C GLU A 53 -5.65 -5.58 -7.78
N PRO A 54 -6.07 -6.54 -8.63
CA PRO A 54 -7.44 -7.06 -8.64
C PRO A 54 -7.65 -8.13 -7.56
N VAL A 55 -6.90 -8.08 -6.44
CA VAL A 55 -6.90 -9.11 -5.41
C VAL A 55 -6.99 -8.44 -4.04
N LEU A 56 -7.84 -8.96 -3.16
CA LEU A 56 -7.79 -8.65 -1.73
C LEU A 56 -6.83 -9.62 -1.03
N LYS A 57 -5.80 -9.09 -0.36
CA LYS A 57 -5.00 -9.91 0.56
C LYS A 57 -5.66 -9.90 1.93
N ILE A 58 -5.69 -11.06 2.57
CA ILE A 58 -6.13 -11.24 3.95
C ILE A 58 -4.94 -11.77 4.73
N LEU A 59 -4.41 -10.95 5.65
CA LEU A 59 -3.45 -11.41 6.64
C LEU A 59 -4.10 -12.46 7.51
N PHE A 60 -3.40 -13.57 7.73
CA PHE A 60 -3.83 -14.63 8.64
C PHE A 60 -2.76 -14.83 9.72
N PHE A 61 -3.12 -14.50 10.95
CA PHE A 61 -2.26 -14.66 12.12
C PHE A 61 -2.54 -16.02 12.76
N LYS A 62 -1.62 -16.97 12.58
CA LYS A 62 -1.84 -18.37 12.97
C LYS A 62 -2.05 -18.56 14.47
N GLU A 63 -1.36 -17.77 15.29
CA GLU A 63 -1.35 -17.90 16.75
C GLU A 63 -2.66 -17.44 17.39
N SER A 64 -3.21 -16.31 16.92
CA SER A 64 -4.46 -15.73 17.40
C SER A 64 -5.69 -16.20 16.62
N LEU A 65 -5.49 -16.91 15.50
CA LEU A 65 -6.52 -17.23 14.50
C LEU A 65 -7.29 -15.99 13.99
N SER A 66 -6.65 -14.82 14.06
CA SER A 66 -7.24 -13.57 13.58
C SER A 66 -6.89 -13.31 12.12
N THR A 67 -7.72 -12.49 11.48
CA THR A 67 -7.52 -12.06 10.09
C THR A 67 -7.70 -10.57 9.93
N ALA A 68 -6.95 -9.96 9.02
CA ALA A 68 -7.11 -8.55 8.67
C ALA A 68 -7.01 -8.35 7.14
N PRO A 69 -7.93 -7.61 6.51
CA PRO A 69 -7.80 -7.25 5.11
C PRO A 69 -6.65 -6.26 4.91
N VAL A 70 -5.91 -6.40 3.81
CA VAL A 70 -4.89 -5.45 3.38
C VAL A 70 -5.43 -4.67 2.18
N TYR A 71 -5.66 -3.38 2.40
CA TYR A 71 -6.26 -2.51 1.40
C TYR A 71 -5.22 -1.79 0.53
N ALA A 72 -4.08 -1.44 1.10
CA ALA A 72 -2.93 -0.91 0.39
C ALA A 72 -1.65 -1.40 1.07
N TYR A 73 -0.54 -1.37 0.33
CA TYR A 73 0.78 -1.69 0.88
C TYR A 73 1.89 -1.21 -0.05
N THR A 74 3.06 -0.93 0.53
CA THR A 74 4.26 -0.58 -0.23
C THR A 74 5.02 -1.85 -0.61
N SER A 75 5.42 -1.99 -1.88
CA SER A 75 6.09 -3.20 -2.37
C SER A 75 7.06 -2.92 -3.52
N PRO A 76 8.11 -3.75 -3.71
CA PRO A 76 8.95 -3.68 -4.89
C PRO A 76 8.16 -4.05 -6.16
N TYR A 77 8.21 -3.17 -7.16
CA TYR A 77 7.70 -3.41 -8.50
C TYR A 77 8.85 -3.72 -9.45
N TYR A 78 8.78 -4.88 -10.09
CA TYR A 78 9.77 -5.37 -11.05
C TYR A 78 9.34 -4.99 -12.47
N PHE A 79 10.22 -4.30 -13.20
CA PHE A 79 10.01 -3.94 -14.60
C PHE A 79 11.26 -4.31 -15.40
N GLY A 80 11.23 -5.50 -15.98
CA GLY A 80 12.42 -6.10 -16.58
C GLY A 80 13.47 -6.42 -15.53
N ASP A 81 14.67 -5.90 -15.71
CA ASP A 81 15.82 -6.07 -14.82
C ASP A 81 15.91 -5.02 -13.70
N ARG A 82 14.98 -4.07 -13.64
CA ARG A 82 14.97 -2.97 -12.67
C ARG A 82 13.85 -3.10 -11.65
N ILE A 83 14.10 -2.54 -10.47
CA ILE A 83 13.17 -2.55 -9.35
C ILE A 83 12.91 -1.12 -8.91
N ARG A 84 11.65 -0.79 -8.62
CA ARG A 84 11.24 0.47 -7.97
C ARG A 84 10.36 0.14 -6.79
N LEU A 85 10.43 0.94 -5.73
CA LEU A 85 9.40 0.89 -4.72
C LEU A 85 8.10 1.48 -5.30
N SER A 86 6.98 0.84 -4.97
CA SER A 86 5.65 1.21 -5.46
C SER A 86 4.65 1.14 -4.32
N VAL A 87 3.57 1.88 -4.45
CA VAL A 87 2.39 1.72 -3.62
C VAL A 87 1.39 0.86 -4.37
N VAL A 88 0.87 -0.17 -3.72
CA VAL A 88 -0.12 -1.07 -4.28
C VAL A 88 -1.46 -0.79 -3.62
N LEU A 89 -2.49 -0.59 -4.42
CA LEU A 89 -3.88 -0.45 -3.97
C LEU A 89 -4.64 -1.72 -4.36
N SER A 90 -5.41 -2.28 -3.44
CA SER A 90 -6.36 -3.34 -3.80
C SER A 90 -7.57 -2.72 -4.52
N ALA A 91 -8.14 -3.46 -5.47
CA ALA A 91 -9.38 -3.06 -6.12
C ALA A 91 -10.51 -2.78 -5.12
N PRO A 92 -10.73 -3.56 -4.04
CA PRO A 92 -11.69 -3.21 -3.00
C PRO A 92 -11.51 -1.83 -2.38
N LEU A 93 -10.27 -1.41 -2.10
CA LEU A 93 -10.00 -0.07 -1.59
C LEU A 93 -10.48 0.98 -2.60
N LEU A 94 -10.11 0.80 -3.86
CA LEU A 94 -10.49 1.70 -4.95
C LEU A 94 -12.01 1.74 -5.18
N LEU A 95 -12.74 0.65 -4.93
CA LEU A 95 -14.17 0.59 -5.19
C LEU A 95 -15.01 1.11 -4.02
N TYR A 96 -14.61 0.79 -2.79
CA TYR A 96 -15.51 0.89 -1.63
C TYR A 96 -15.14 1.95 -0.60
N ALA A 97 -13.91 2.45 -0.63
CA ALA A 97 -13.47 3.51 0.28
C ALA A 97 -14.11 4.85 -0.05
N SER A 98 -14.29 5.69 0.98
CA SER A 98 -14.54 7.12 0.78
C SER A 98 -13.27 7.81 0.33
N ASP A 99 -13.39 9.00 -0.27
CA ASP A 99 -12.23 9.81 -0.65
C ASP A 99 -11.31 10.10 0.54
N GLN A 100 -11.89 10.43 1.70
CA GLN A 100 -11.14 10.67 2.92
C GLN A 100 -10.32 9.44 3.33
N LEU A 101 -10.91 8.24 3.24
CA LEU A 101 -10.24 7.00 3.58
C LEU A 101 -9.15 6.63 2.56
N LEU A 102 -9.42 6.83 1.26
CA LEU A 102 -8.45 6.61 0.19
C LEU A 102 -7.25 7.55 0.32
N ILE A 103 -7.47 8.84 0.58
CA ILE A 103 -6.42 9.83 0.85
C ILE A 103 -5.59 9.41 2.06
N ALA A 104 -6.23 8.97 3.15
CA ALA A 104 -5.53 8.52 4.34
C ALA A 104 -4.65 7.29 4.08
N CYS A 105 -5.17 6.30 3.33
CA CYS A 105 -4.41 5.12 2.92
C CYS A 105 -3.21 5.50 2.06
N LEU A 106 -3.40 6.36 1.06
CA LEU A 106 -2.32 6.84 0.21
C LEU A 106 -1.26 7.60 1.03
N ALA A 107 -1.67 8.45 1.96
CA ALA A 107 -0.74 9.15 2.82
C ALA A 107 0.02 8.21 3.76
N HIS A 108 -0.64 7.21 4.34
CA HIS A 108 -0.02 6.18 5.17
C HIS A 108 1.04 5.38 4.40
N GLU A 109 0.70 4.90 3.20
CA GLU A 109 1.64 4.17 2.34
C GLU A 109 2.82 5.03 1.89
N LEU A 110 2.60 6.34 1.69
CA LEU A 110 3.71 7.25 1.39
C LEU A 110 4.73 7.30 2.53
N LEU A 111 4.30 7.18 3.79
CA LEU A 111 5.21 7.13 4.94
C LEU A 111 6.08 5.86 4.92
N HIS A 112 5.50 4.71 4.55
CA HIS A 112 6.26 3.48 4.35
C HIS A 112 7.23 3.60 3.18
N TYR A 113 6.79 4.16 2.06
CA TYR A 113 7.64 4.43 0.91
C TYR A 113 8.83 5.32 1.25
N VAL A 114 8.63 6.43 1.95
CA VAL A 114 9.72 7.32 2.39
C VAL A 114 10.65 6.58 3.35
N HIS A 115 10.12 5.84 4.31
CA HIS A 115 10.92 5.03 5.24
C HIS A 115 11.83 4.06 4.50
N LEU A 116 11.25 3.23 3.62
CA LEU A 116 11.99 2.23 2.85
C LEU A 116 13.02 2.87 1.94
N THR A 117 12.67 3.97 1.25
CA THR A 117 13.60 4.70 0.37
C THR A 117 14.85 5.16 1.14
N ILE A 118 14.68 5.71 2.34
CA ILE A 118 15.79 6.15 3.18
C ILE A 118 16.56 4.97 3.80
N ALA A 119 15.86 3.90 4.19
CA ALA A 119 16.50 2.69 4.71
C ALA A 119 17.41 2.02 3.67
N PHE A 120 16.94 1.86 2.43
CA PHE A 120 17.73 1.35 1.31
C PHE A 120 18.88 2.29 0.95
N HIS A 121 18.65 3.61 0.91
CA HIS A 121 19.70 4.58 0.62
C HIS A 121 20.86 4.51 1.62
N LYS A 122 20.55 4.37 2.91
CA LYS A 122 21.54 4.29 4.00
C LYS A 122 22.14 2.89 4.18
N MET A 123 21.82 1.93 3.30
CA MET A 123 22.19 0.52 3.41
C MET A 123 21.91 -0.05 4.81
N ARG A 124 20.81 0.36 5.44
CA ARG A 124 20.40 -0.16 6.75
C ARG A 124 19.73 -1.52 6.59
N VAL A 125 20.50 -2.49 6.12
CA VAL A 125 20.05 -3.87 5.82
C VAL A 125 19.42 -4.51 7.05
N GLU A 126 19.85 -4.16 8.26
CA GLU A 126 19.24 -4.61 9.53
C GLU A 126 17.79 -4.14 9.71
N GLN A 127 17.43 -2.95 9.21
CA GLN A 127 16.03 -2.49 9.20
C GLN A 127 15.18 -3.22 8.14
N LEU A 128 15.85 -3.93 7.22
CA LEU A 128 15.26 -4.70 6.13
C LEU A 128 15.30 -6.22 6.40
N GLN A 129 15.96 -6.66 7.47
CA GLN A 129 16.05 -8.06 7.89
C GLN A 129 14.96 -8.39 8.90
N GLY A 130 14.39 -9.60 8.73
CA GLY A 130 13.13 -10.03 9.31
C GLY A 130 13.09 -9.90 10.83
N ARG A 131 12.20 -9.02 11.30
CA ARG A 131 11.59 -9.21 12.62
C ARG A 131 10.61 -10.37 12.51
N ASP A 132 10.46 -11.10 13.61
CA ASP A 132 9.34 -12.02 13.72
C ASP A 132 8.05 -11.18 13.75
N VAL A 133 7.24 -11.33 12.71
CA VAL A 133 5.99 -10.61 12.50
C VAL A 133 4.80 -11.57 12.49
N GLU A 134 5.02 -12.86 12.80
CA GLU A 134 3.97 -13.88 12.69
C GLU A 134 2.84 -13.65 13.71
N SER A 135 3.15 -13.03 14.85
CA SER A 135 2.16 -12.61 15.84
C SER A 135 1.53 -11.27 15.47
N LEU A 136 0.27 -11.07 15.88
CA LEU A 136 -0.43 -9.80 15.68
C LEU A 136 0.34 -8.62 16.29
N GLU A 137 0.82 -8.78 17.52
CA GLU A 137 1.59 -7.74 18.24
C GLU A 137 2.92 -7.42 17.53
N GLY A 138 3.62 -8.46 17.05
CA GLY A 138 4.86 -8.31 16.29
C GLY A 138 4.63 -7.55 14.98
N PHE A 139 3.55 -7.87 14.26
CA PHE A 139 3.16 -7.16 13.05
C PHE A 139 2.81 -5.69 13.32
N LEU A 140 1.97 -5.41 14.33
CA LEU A 140 1.61 -4.03 14.66
C LEU A 140 2.83 -3.18 15.06
N SER A 141 3.77 -3.76 15.82
CA SER A 141 5.03 -3.10 16.18
C SER A 141 5.93 -2.85 14.94
N PHE A 142 5.95 -3.79 14.01
CA PHE A 142 6.66 -3.63 12.75
C PHE A 142 6.07 -2.49 11.92
N GLU A 143 4.75 -2.44 11.74
CA GLU A 143 4.06 -1.38 11.00
C GLU A 143 4.34 0.00 11.59
N GLU A 144 4.27 0.14 12.91
CA GLU A 144 4.54 1.42 13.58
C GLU A 144 5.99 1.89 13.44
N SER A 145 6.96 0.97 13.47
CA SER A 145 8.39 1.29 13.39
C SER A 145 8.92 1.42 11.96
N SER A 146 8.17 0.93 10.96
CA SER A 146 8.57 0.87 9.55
C SER A 146 7.95 1.99 8.70
N ARG A 147 7.65 3.13 9.30
CA ARG A 147 7.09 4.32 8.64
C ARG A 147 7.88 5.59 8.96
N ALA A 148 7.85 6.57 8.06
CA ALA A 148 8.43 7.88 8.29
C ALA A 148 7.54 8.73 9.23
N ASP A 149 8.11 9.76 9.83
CA ASP A 149 7.38 10.71 10.66
C ASP A 149 6.45 11.57 9.78
N ALA A 150 5.14 11.43 9.99
CA ALA A 150 4.11 12.13 9.24
C ALA A 150 4.28 13.65 9.26
N LYS A 151 4.70 14.24 10.40
CA LYS A 151 4.90 15.70 10.49
C LYS A 151 6.09 16.17 9.66
N LYS A 152 7.10 15.31 9.46
CA LYS A 152 8.26 15.63 8.63
C LYS A 152 7.95 15.51 7.15
N VAL A 153 7.10 14.55 6.76
CA VAL A 153 6.71 14.31 5.37
C VAL A 153 5.65 15.31 4.91
N PHE A 154 4.65 15.59 5.74
CA PHE A 154 3.50 16.46 5.41
C PHE A 154 3.60 17.82 6.13
N ARG A 155 4.77 18.49 6.05
CA ARG A 155 5.11 19.65 6.90
C ARG A 155 4.10 20.79 6.89
N ASN A 156 3.38 20.97 5.79
CA ASN A 156 2.42 22.06 5.59
C ASN A 156 0.96 21.55 5.49
N ALA A 157 0.69 20.30 5.90
CA ALA A 157 -0.61 19.66 5.76
C ALA A 157 -1.03 18.96 7.06
N ASP A 158 -1.22 19.74 8.13
CA ASP A 158 -1.65 19.23 9.45
C ASP A 158 -2.97 18.45 9.41
N TRP A 159 -3.86 18.80 8.47
CA TRP A 159 -5.11 18.08 8.24
C TRP A 159 -4.84 16.62 7.83
N LEU A 160 -3.80 16.38 7.01
CA LEU A 160 -3.43 15.05 6.52
C LEU A 160 -2.71 14.25 7.61
N VAL A 161 -1.88 14.91 8.41
CA VAL A 161 -1.25 14.31 9.59
C VAL A 161 -2.31 13.83 10.58
N SER A 162 -3.30 14.68 10.88
CA SER A 162 -4.42 14.34 11.77
C SER A 162 -5.25 13.20 11.18
N LEU A 163 -5.56 13.27 9.89
CA LEU A 163 -6.34 12.25 9.20
C LEU A 163 -5.69 10.85 9.27
N VAL A 164 -4.38 10.76 8.99
CA VAL A 164 -3.64 9.49 9.09
C VAL A 164 -3.64 9.00 10.53
N LYS A 165 -3.43 9.88 11.52
CA LYS A 165 -3.43 9.51 12.93
C LYS A 165 -4.80 9.00 13.41
N ASP A 166 -5.88 9.60 12.94
CA ASP A 166 -7.25 9.28 13.39
C ASP A 166 -7.74 7.96 12.79
N LEU A 167 -7.30 7.62 11.57
CA LEU A 167 -7.73 6.41 10.85
C LEU A 167 -6.80 5.20 11.04
N PHE A 168 -5.55 5.41 11.45
CA PHE A 168 -4.57 4.32 11.59
C PHE A 168 -4.12 4.13 13.03
N SER A 169 -4.38 2.94 13.56
CA SER A 169 -3.87 2.49 14.86
C SER A 169 -3.32 1.07 14.79
N PRO A 170 -2.01 0.89 14.65
CA PRO A 170 -1.17 1.31 13.52
C PRO A 170 -1.66 0.83 12.14
N VAL A 171 -2.67 -0.03 12.07
CA VAL A 171 -3.33 -0.50 10.85
C VAL A 171 -4.69 0.19 10.65
N LEU A 172 -5.26 0.05 9.45
CA LEU A 172 -6.61 0.53 9.16
C LEU A 172 -7.67 -0.43 9.72
N ASP A 173 -8.63 0.11 10.47
CA ASP A 173 -9.87 -0.59 10.85
C ASP A 173 -11.09 0.31 10.57
N ASP A 174 -11.64 0.19 9.37
CA ASP A 174 -12.87 0.90 8.99
C ASP A 174 -14.03 -0.10 8.81
N PRO A 175 -15.03 -0.13 9.73
CA PRO A 175 -16.13 -1.08 9.67
C PRO A 175 -16.96 -1.01 8.38
N LYS A 176 -17.12 0.17 7.79
CA LYS A 176 -17.94 0.35 6.58
C LYS A 176 -17.22 -0.19 5.34
N LEU A 177 -15.92 0.06 5.22
CA LEU A 177 -15.09 -0.50 4.16
C LEU A 177 -15.03 -2.02 4.30
N ASN A 178 -14.86 -2.53 5.52
CA ASN A 178 -14.85 -3.97 5.81
C ASN A 178 -16.18 -4.63 5.42
N GLU A 179 -17.31 -4.06 5.81
CA GLU A 179 -18.64 -4.58 5.46
C GLU A 179 -18.85 -4.63 3.94
N LYS A 180 -18.56 -3.53 3.24
CA LYS A 180 -18.67 -3.47 1.77
C LYS A 180 -17.75 -4.45 1.08
N THR A 181 -16.51 -4.58 1.56
CA THR A 181 -15.53 -5.50 1.00
C THR A 181 -15.97 -6.95 1.19
N MET A 182 -16.47 -7.31 2.37
CA MET A 182 -17.02 -8.64 2.60
C MET A 182 -18.17 -8.95 1.64
N LYS A 183 -19.17 -8.07 1.60
CA LYS A 183 -20.39 -8.26 0.82
C LYS A 183 -20.18 -8.24 -0.70
N TYR A 184 -19.43 -7.26 -1.20
CA TYR A 184 -19.31 -6.99 -2.63
C TYR A 184 -18.03 -7.54 -3.26
N TRP A 185 -17.13 -8.12 -2.47
CA TRP A 185 -15.92 -8.77 -2.97
C TRP A 185 -15.82 -10.23 -2.54
N VAL A 186 -15.70 -10.47 -1.24
CA VAL A 186 -15.40 -11.81 -0.71
C VAL A 186 -16.56 -12.77 -0.93
N GLU A 187 -17.78 -12.39 -0.56
CA GLU A 187 -18.98 -13.21 -0.74
C GLU A 187 -19.34 -13.43 -2.22
N ARG A 188 -18.90 -12.52 -3.10
CA ARG A 188 -19.03 -12.66 -4.56
C ARG A 188 -17.99 -13.61 -5.17
N GLY A 189 -17.07 -14.15 -4.37
CA GLY A 189 -16.00 -15.03 -4.84
C GLY A 189 -14.95 -14.30 -5.70
N LEU A 190 -14.83 -12.98 -5.56
CA LEU A 190 -13.82 -12.20 -6.27
C LEU A 190 -12.42 -12.50 -5.70
N PRO A 191 -11.35 -12.27 -6.48
CA PRO A 191 -10.01 -12.77 -6.14
C PRO A 191 -9.55 -12.33 -4.75
N THR A 192 -9.32 -13.31 -3.89
CA THR A 192 -8.95 -13.11 -2.49
C THR A 192 -7.89 -14.14 -2.13
N VAL A 193 -6.81 -13.71 -1.48
CA VAL A 193 -5.71 -14.60 -1.09
C VAL A 193 -5.39 -14.42 0.38
N LYS A 194 -5.16 -15.54 1.08
CA LYS A 194 -4.63 -15.53 2.44
C LYS A 194 -3.11 -15.53 2.39
N VAL A 195 -2.49 -14.67 3.18
CA VAL A 195 -1.02 -14.57 3.29
C VAL A 195 -0.62 -14.48 4.76
N SER A 196 0.55 -14.99 5.11
CA SER A 196 1.14 -14.74 6.42
C SER A 196 1.63 -13.30 6.52
N PRO A 197 1.83 -12.78 7.74
CA PRO A 197 2.49 -11.49 7.93
C PRO A 197 3.88 -11.42 7.30
N SER A 198 4.68 -12.50 7.37
CA SER A 198 6.03 -12.51 6.77
C SER A 198 6.03 -12.50 5.25
N GLU A 199 5.03 -13.10 4.60
CA GLU A 199 4.80 -13.04 3.15
C GLU A 199 4.35 -11.64 2.71
N HIS A 200 3.73 -10.88 3.62
CA HIS A 200 3.25 -9.54 3.33
C HIS A 200 4.36 -8.47 3.35
N VAL A 201 5.33 -8.60 4.26
CA VAL A 201 6.42 -7.63 4.41
C VAL A 201 7.24 -7.51 3.12
N ALA A 202 7.42 -6.28 2.65
CA ALA A 202 8.23 -5.97 1.48
C ALA A 202 9.69 -6.42 1.65
N ARG A 203 10.18 -7.24 0.73
CA ARG A 203 11.57 -7.74 0.72
C ARG A 203 12.19 -7.59 -0.67
N ILE A 204 13.44 -7.11 -0.70
CA ILE A 204 14.27 -7.10 -1.91
C ILE A 204 15.46 -8.05 -1.63
N PRO A 205 15.66 -9.11 -2.43
CA PRO A 205 16.83 -9.96 -2.29
C PRO A 205 18.13 -9.16 -2.38
N LEU A 206 19.13 -9.50 -1.56
CA LEU A 206 20.42 -8.79 -1.58
C LEU A 206 21.07 -8.78 -2.97
N ALA A 207 20.93 -9.88 -3.72
CA ALA A 207 21.42 -10.02 -5.08
C ALA A 207 20.76 -9.06 -6.09
N ASP A 208 19.61 -8.49 -5.73
CA ASP A 208 18.83 -7.59 -6.56
C ASP A 208 18.92 -6.12 -6.12
N LEU A 209 19.67 -5.80 -5.05
CA LEU A 209 19.79 -4.41 -4.56
C LEU A 209 20.42 -3.48 -5.60
N ASN A 210 21.33 -3.98 -6.45
CA ASN A 210 21.92 -3.21 -7.55
C ASN A 210 20.90 -2.84 -8.65
N LYS A 211 19.74 -3.50 -8.69
CA LYS A 211 18.65 -3.24 -9.62
C LYS A 211 17.67 -2.18 -9.10
N LEU A 212 17.76 -1.83 -7.81
CA LEU A 212 16.86 -0.89 -7.16
C LEU A 212 17.12 0.54 -7.59
N ILE A 213 16.09 1.20 -8.10
CA ILE A 213 16.10 2.62 -8.43
C ILE A 213 15.36 3.37 -7.33
N LEU A 214 16.11 4.14 -6.54
CA LEU A 214 15.57 4.99 -5.49
C LEU A 214 15.17 6.36 -6.03
N ASP A 215 14.16 6.95 -5.39
CA ASP A 215 13.75 8.31 -5.65
C ASP A 215 14.71 9.30 -5.00
N TYR A 216 15.54 9.92 -5.84
CA TYR A 216 16.57 10.84 -5.39
C TYR A 216 15.99 12.13 -4.77
N LYS A 217 14.78 12.55 -5.13
CA LYS A 217 14.15 13.73 -4.53
C LYS A 217 13.78 13.43 -3.08
N VAL A 218 13.20 12.26 -2.83
CA VAL A 218 12.92 11.76 -1.47
C VAL A 218 14.21 11.62 -0.67
N VAL A 219 15.24 11.00 -1.24
CA VAL A 219 16.56 10.91 -0.59
C VAL A 219 17.05 12.29 -0.18
N LYS A 220 17.12 13.25 -1.11
CA LYS A 220 17.61 14.61 -0.83
C LYS A 220 16.78 15.34 0.25
N MET A 221 15.49 15.08 0.34
CA MET A 221 14.60 15.74 1.30
C MET A 221 14.68 15.18 2.73
N PHE A 222 15.05 13.90 2.88
CA PHE A 222 14.92 13.18 4.15
C PHE A 222 16.17 12.38 4.59
N SER A 223 17.27 12.38 3.81
CA SER A 223 18.54 11.74 4.16
C SER A 223 19.33 12.51 5.20
#